data_AF-A0A239VGI3-F1
#
_entry.id   AF-A0A239VGI3-F1
#
_cell.length_a   1.000
_cell.length_b   1.000
_cell.length_c   1.000
_cell.angle_alpha   90.00
_cell.angle_beta   90.00
_cell.angle_gamma   90.00
#
_symmetry.space_group_name_H-M   'P 1'
#
loop_
_entity.id
_entity.type
_entity.pdbx_description
1 polymer ?
#
loop_
_entity_poly.entity_id
_entity_poly.type
_entity_poly.pdbx_seq_one_letter_code
_entity_poly.pdbx_strand_id
1 'polypeptide(L)'
;MKTHLVTVPLPGAVKETVIDRRTGQSWIVHVEPFALADTVVTHGVWNDVCGKVGDPQLANFPKTDVTWRDAILFCNKYLLKEGLTPVYKITECSVPKQTRWRPHSEPELDDWIVEWNHSSDGYRLPTDAEWQVACRAGTLGARYGHLNDIAWYADNSDARSHPVRSKQPNTWGLFDLLGGVWEWCWDLYDPAVYGSYRIIRGGGWNDPEWSCRAGVRRKTNPSASFDDLGFRLARGAADQAAVRTI
;
A
#
# COMPACT_ATOMS: atom_id res chain seq x y z
N MET A 1 5.56 19.60 -3.75
CA MET A 1 4.92 19.39 -2.43
C MET A 1 5.65 18.26 -1.73
N LYS A 2 5.95 18.36 -0.44
CA LYS A 2 6.64 17.27 0.29
C LYS A 2 5.63 16.37 0.99
N THR A 3 5.81 15.06 0.87
CA THR A 3 5.12 14.07 1.70
C THR A 3 5.57 14.22 3.15
N HIS A 4 4.62 14.28 4.09
CA HIS A 4 4.92 14.28 5.51
C HIS A 4 4.98 12.83 6.02
N LEU A 5 6.04 12.49 6.74
CA LEU A 5 6.28 11.15 7.25
C LEU A 5 6.15 11.14 8.78
N VAL A 6 5.56 10.08 9.32
CA VAL A 6 5.46 9.82 10.76
C VAL A 6 6.18 8.52 11.08
N THR A 7 7.00 8.51 12.13
CA THR A 7 7.64 7.28 12.61
C THR A 7 6.65 6.47 13.45
N VAL A 8 6.40 5.22 13.02
CA VAL A 8 5.47 4.27 13.65
C VAL A 8 6.11 2.87 13.64
N PRO A 9 5.80 1.99 14.60
CA PRO A 9 4.82 2.12 15.68
C PRO A 9 5.34 2.99 16.84
N LEU A 10 4.45 3.68 17.55
CA LEU A 10 4.77 4.43 18.77
C LEU A 10 4.27 3.65 20.01
N PRO A 11 5.11 3.43 21.05
CA PRO A 11 6.43 4.03 21.29
C PRO A 11 7.63 3.27 20.67
N GLY A 12 7.43 2.14 20.01
CA GLY A 12 8.52 1.33 19.44
C GLY A 12 8.02 0.05 18.77
N ALA A 13 8.92 -0.92 18.58
CA ALA A 13 8.62 -2.18 17.91
C ALA A 13 7.43 -2.93 18.53
N VAL A 14 6.60 -3.55 17.69
CA VAL A 14 5.43 -4.33 18.14
C VAL A 14 5.42 -5.73 17.54
N LYS A 15 4.83 -6.67 18.27
CA LYS A 15 4.47 -8.00 17.78
C LYS A 15 3.02 -7.98 17.32
N GLU A 16 2.80 -8.12 16.01
CA GLU A 16 1.46 -8.17 15.43
C GLU A 16 1.11 -9.60 15.04
N THR A 17 -0.07 -10.05 15.44
CA THR A 17 -0.62 -11.32 14.98
C THR A 17 -1.30 -11.12 13.63
N VAL A 18 -0.74 -11.72 12.59
CA VAL A 18 -1.36 -11.77 11.25
C VAL A 18 -2.16 -13.06 11.14
N ILE A 19 -3.38 -12.98 10.62
CA ILE A 19 -4.30 -14.11 10.50
C ILE A 19 -4.72 -14.26 9.04
N ASP A 20 -4.36 -15.39 8.42
CA ASP A 20 -4.94 -15.82 7.16
C ASP A 20 -6.24 -16.59 7.42
N ARG A 21 -7.37 -15.87 7.37
CA ARG A 21 -8.69 -16.46 7.61
C ARG A 21 -9.10 -17.53 6.59
N ARG A 22 -8.50 -17.55 5.40
CA ARG A 22 -8.82 -18.56 4.37
C ARG A 22 -8.21 -19.91 4.73
N THR A 23 -7.01 -19.93 5.29
CA THR A 23 -6.31 -21.17 5.69
C THR A 23 -6.47 -21.48 7.18
N GLY A 24 -6.95 -20.52 7.97
CA GLY A 24 -7.00 -20.60 9.43
C GLY A 24 -5.64 -20.43 10.10
N GLN A 25 -4.57 -20.14 9.33
CA GLN A 25 -3.23 -19.96 9.86
C GLN A 25 -3.07 -18.59 10.52
N SER A 26 -2.24 -18.54 11.56
CA SER A 26 -1.80 -17.28 12.16
C SER A 26 -0.32 -17.37 12.50
N TRP A 27 0.35 -16.22 12.45
CA TRP A 27 1.76 -16.09 12.83
C TRP A 27 2.01 -14.69 13.40
N ILE A 28 3.12 -14.55 14.12
CA ILE A 28 3.54 -13.28 14.70
C ILE A 28 4.55 -12.63 13.76
N VAL A 29 4.31 -11.37 13.41
CA VAL A 29 5.26 -10.52 12.70
C VAL A 29 5.80 -9.48 13.68
N HIS A 30 7.12 -9.30 13.66
CA HIS A 30 7.78 -8.23 14.39
C HIS A 30 7.85 -7.00 13.47
N VAL A 31 7.19 -5.91 13.85
CA VAL A 31 7.17 -4.66 13.10
C VAL A 31 8.05 -3.65 13.83
N GLU A 32 9.23 -3.41 13.28
CA GLU A 32 10.19 -2.40 13.75
C GLU A 32 9.72 -0.97 13.39
N PRO A 33 10.19 0.06 14.09
CA PRO A 33 9.90 1.45 13.73
C PRO A 33 10.35 1.79 12.30
N PHE A 34 9.43 2.34 11.52
CA PHE A 34 9.63 2.82 10.17
C PHE A 34 8.88 4.15 9.98
N ALA A 35 9.23 4.91 8.96
CA ALA A 35 8.55 6.14 8.60
C ALA A 35 7.45 5.83 7.57
N LEU A 36 6.22 6.29 7.83
CA LEU A 36 5.08 6.13 6.94
C LEU A 36 4.48 7.49 6.58
N ALA A 37 4.12 7.66 5.32
CA ALA A 37 3.37 8.82 4.86
C ALA A 37 2.02 8.90 5.56
N ASP A 38 1.71 10.07 6.10
CA ASP A 38 0.45 10.27 6.82
C ASP A 38 -0.78 10.30 5.92
N THR A 39 -0.60 10.42 4.62
CA THR A 39 -1.63 10.23 3.59
C THR A 39 -1.13 9.31 2.49
N VAL A 40 -2.06 8.83 1.66
CA VAL A 40 -1.74 8.31 0.33
C VAL A 40 -1.05 9.36 -0.54
N VAL A 41 -0.34 8.90 -1.58
CA VAL A 41 0.25 9.78 -2.60
C VAL A 41 -0.89 10.51 -3.30
N THR A 42 -0.80 11.84 -3.35
CA THR A 42 -1.79 12.68 -4.04
C THR A 42 -1.39 12.96 -5.49
N HIS A 43 -2.33 13.45 -6.30
CA HIS A 43 -2.01 13.93 -7.65
C HIS A 43 -0.92 15.00 -7.64
N GLY A 44 -0.92 15.91 -6.67
CA GLY A 44 0.09 16.96 -6.54
C GLY A 44 1.49 16.41 -6.31
N VAL A 45 1.62 15.47 -5.38
CA VAL A 45 2.90 14.77 -5.11
C VAL A 45 3.34 13.97 -6.32
N TRP A 46 2.41 13.23 -6.93
CA TRP A 46 2.68 12.42 -8.11
C TRP A 46 3.23 13.26 -9.27
N ASN A 47 2.55 14.36 -9.59
CA ASN A 47 2.88 15.24 -10.71
C ASN A 47 4.21 15.95 -10.49
N ASP A 48 4.46 16.45 -9.28
CA ASP A 48 5.74 17.07 -8.90
C ASP A 48 6.91 16.10 -9.10
N VAL A 49 6.80 14.86 -8.61
CA VAL A 49 7.85 13.84 -8.75
C VAL A 49 8.00 13.39 -10.20
N CYS A 50 6.89 13.27 -10.93
CA CYS A 50 6.91 12.85 -12.32
C CYS A 50 7.33 13.93 -13.32
N GLY A 51 7.39 15.21 -12.90
CA GLY A 51 7.64 16.35 -13.79
C GLY A 51 6.44 16.64 -14.71
N LYS A 52 5.22 16.35 -14.26
CA LYS A 52 3.98 16.59 -15.01
C LYS A 52 3.29 17.86 -14.51
N VAL A 53 2.67 18.60 -15.43
CA VAL A 53 1.73 19.66 -15.06
C VAL A 53 0.38 19.01 -14.78
N GLY A 54 -0.19 19.28 -13.62
CA GLY A 54 -1.49 18.75 -13.21
C GLY A 54 -2.47 19.84 -12.81
N ASP A 55 -3.75 19.46 -12.69
CA ASP A 55 -4.81 20.36 -12.21
C ASP A 55 -4.58 20.69 -10.72
N PRO A 56 -4.40 21.97 -10.36
CA PRO A 56 -4.26 22.39 -8.96
C PRO A 56 -5.45 22.01 -8.07
N GLN A 57 -6.67 21.91 -8.63
CA GLN A 57 -7.87 21.54 -7.87
C GLN A 57 -7.83 20.08 -7.41
N LEU A 58 -7.17 19.23 -8.19
CA LEU A 58 -7.01 17.81 -7.88
C LEU A 58 -5.76 17.51 -7.05
N ALA A 59 -4.91 18.50 -6.77
CA ALA A 59 -3.59 18.29 -6.17
C ALA A 59 -3.61 17.55 -4.82
N ASN A 60 -4.70 17.69 -4.06
CA ASN A 60 -4.89 17.04 -2.75
C ASN A 60 -5.76 15.78 -2.82
N PHE A 61 -6.22 15.37 -3.99
CA PHE A 61 -6.93 14.10 -4.15
C PHE A 61 -5.93 12.94 -4.21
N PRO A 62 -6.28 11.75 -3.70
CA PRO A 62 -5.51 10.52 -3.89
C PRO A 62 -5.17 10.30 -5.36
N LYS A 63 -3.92 9.97 -5.67
CA LYS A 63 -3.56 9.51 -7.01
C LYS A 63 -3.96 8.04 -7.12
N THR A 64 -5.02 7.79 -7.88
CA THR A 64 -5.53 6.45 -8.21
C THR A 64 -5.21 6.09 -9.67
N ASP A 65 -5.73 4.98 -10.20
CA ASP A 65 -5.35 4.43 -11.49
C ASP A 65 -3.83 4.19 -11.58
N VAL A 66 -3.27 3.60 -10.52
CA VAL A 66 -1.85 3.29 -10.40
C VAL A 66 -1.68 1.79 -10.24
N THR A 67 -0.91 1.17 -11.14
CA THR A 67 -0.55 -0.24 -10.98
C THR A 67 0.47 -0.41 -9.86
N TRP A 68 0.62 -1.63 -9.33
CA TRP A 68 1.68 -1.88 -8.33
C TRP A 68 3.07 -1.56 -8.90
N ARG A 69 3.27 -1.82 -10.20
CA ARG A 69 4.51 -1.51 -10.93
C ARG A 69 4.78 -0.01 -10.99
N ASP A 70 3.76 0.77 -11.32
CA ASP A 70 3.84 2.24 -11.29
C ASP A 70 4.20 2.75 -9.89
N ALA A 71 3.65 2.15 -8.84
CA ALA A 71 3.91 2.54 -7.46
C ALA A 71 5.37 2.27 -7.04
N ILE A 72 5.96 1.12 -7.39
CA ILE A 72 7.37 0.85 -7.07
C ILE A 72 8.34 1.69 -7.91
N LEU A 73 8.01 1.97 -9.17
CA LEU A 73 8.76 2.91 -10.00
C LEU A 73 8.69 4.33 -9.43
N PHE A 74 7.52 4.72 -8.93
CA PHE A 74 7.33 5.99 -8.26
C PHE A 74 8.19 6.11 -7.00
N CYS A 75 8.23 5.07 -6.16
CA CYS A 75 9.12 5.01 -5.00
C CYS A 75 10.59 5.22 -5.42
N ASN A 76 11.02 4.51 -6.47
CA ASN A 76 12.35 4.65 -7.04
C ASN A 76 12.66 6.01 -7.69
N LYS A 77 11.63 6.75 -8.12
CA LYS A 77 11.79 8.09 -8.69
C LYS A 77 11.79 9.17 -7.61
N TYR A 78 10.99 8.98 -6.56
CA TYR A 78 10.89 9.93 -5.45
C TYR A 78 12.24 10.13 -4.76
N LEU A 79 13.03 9.07 -4.59
CA LEU A 79 14.38 9.13 -4.02
C LEU A 79 15.38 9.95 -4.83
N LEU A 80 15.24 10.06 -6.17
CA LEU A 80 16.18 10.81 -7.01
C LEU A 80 16.11 12.31 -6.74
N LYS A 81 14.98 12.81 -6.18
CA LYS A 81 14.89 14.17 -5.68
C LYS A 81 15.63 14.40 -4.37
N GLU A 82 15.91 13.33 -3.60
CA GLU A 82 16.53 13.41 -2.28
C GLU A 82 17.96 12.83 -2.23
N GLY A 83 18.46 12.26 -3.34
CA GLY A 83 19.81 11.69 -3.42
C GLY A 83 20.00 10.38 -2.66
N LEU A 84 18.92 9.63 -2.43
CA LEU A 84 18.97 8.36 -1.69
C LEU A 84 19.29 7.17 -2.60
N THR A 85 19.50 6.00 -2.00
CA THR A 85 19.75 4.76 -2.74
C THR A 85 18.44 4.13 -3.26
N PRO A 86 18.42 3.48 -4.45
CA PRO A 86 17.24 2.73 -4.90
C PRO A 86 16.89 1.57 -3.98
N VAL A 87 15.60 1.48 -3.63
CA VAL A 87 15.07 0.36 -2.83
C VAL A 87 14.81 -0.85 -3.70
N TYR A 88 14.25 -0.65 -4.88
CA TYR A 88 13.89 -1.74 -5.78
C TYR A 88 14.85 -1.84 -6.95
N LYS A 89 15.41 -3.03 -7.18
CA LYS A 89 16.09 -3.37 -8.42
C LYS A 89 15.14 -4.22 -9.27
N ILE A 90 14.80 -3.70 -10.44
CA ILE A 90 13.77 -4.26 -11.33
C ILE A 90 14.48 -4.88 -12.53
N THR A 91 14.23 -6.17 -12.77
CA THR A 91 14.68 -6.89 -13.97
C THR A 91 13.46 -7.37 -14.72
N GLU A 92 13.31 -6.96 -15.97
CA GLU A 92 12.25 -7.44 -16.86
C GLU A 92 12.62 -8.85 -17.35
N CYS A 93 11.79 -9.86 -17.09
CA CYS A 93 11.99 -11.17 -17.67
C CYS A 93 11.36 -11.23 -19.06
N SER A 94 12.17 -11.56 -20.07
CA SER A 94 11.66 -11.94 -21.39
C SER A 94 11.08 -13.36 -21.33
N VAL A 95 9.76 -13.50 -21.54
CA VAL A 95 9.03 -14.78 -21.46
C VAL A 95 8.64 -15.25 -22.88
N PRO A 96 8.68 -16.57 -23.20
CA PRO A 96 8.30 -17.06 -24.53
C PRO A 96 6.82 -16.83 -24.87
N LYS A 97 6.53 -16.63 -26.18
CA LYS A 97 5.18 -16.34 -26.71
C LYS A 97 4.10 -17.35 -26.26
N GLN A 98 2.93 -16.79 -26.01
CA GLN A 98 1.67 -17.36 -25.51
C GLN A 98 1.24 -18.70 -26.14
N THR A 99 0.74 -19.64 -25.32
CA THR A 99 -0.12 -20.75 -25.75
C THR A 99 -1.54 -20.56 -25.15
N ARG A 100 -2.54 -21.16 -25.80
CA ARG A 100 -3.99 -20.86 -25.67
C ARG A 100 -4.64 -21.10 -24.29
N TRP A 101 -3.91 -21.65 -23.32
CA TRP A 101 -4.34 -21.91 -21.94
C TRP A 101 -3.12 -21.87 -21.03
N ARG A 102 -3.18 -21.10 -19.93
CA ARG A 102 -2.16 -21.09 -18.87
C ARG A 102 -2.79 -21.22 -17.48
N PRO A 103 -2.21 -22.03 -16.57
CA PRO A 103 -2.55 -22.00 -15.15
C PRO A 103 -2.21 -20.65 -14.51
N HIS A 104 -3.03 -20.17 -13.58
CA HIS A 104 -2.78 -18.94 -12.79
C HIS A 104 -1.51 -19.01 -11.92
N SER A 105 -0.93 -20.20 -11.77
CA SER A 105 0.31 -20.46 -11.03
C SER A 105 1.57 -20.30 -11.88
N GLU A 106 1.44 -20.06 -13.19
CA GLU A 106 2.59 -19.79 -14.06
C GLU A 106 2.82 -18.29 -14.22
N PRO A 107 4.09 -17.84 -14.27
CA PRO A 107 4.43 -16.43 -14.43
C PRO A 107 3.83 -15.83 -15.71
N GLU A 108 3.30 -14.61 -15.62
CA GLU A 108 2.73 -13.88 -16.75
C GLU A 108 3.84 -13.42 -17.73
N LEU A 109 3.45 -13.16 -18.98
CA LEU A 109 4.33 -12.78 -20.09
C LEU A 109 5.19 -11.51 -19.86
N ASP A 110 4.92 -10.77 -18.79
CA ASP A 110 5.61 -9.54 -18.40
C ASP A 110 6.07 -9.57 -16.93
N ASP A 111 6.34 -10.74 -16.35
CA ASP A 111 6.71 -10.82 -14.93
C ASP A 111 8.03 -10.10 -14.63
N TRP A 112 7.94 -9.07 -13.78
CA TRP A 112 9.10 -8.35 -13.28
C TRP A 112 9.69 -9.09 -12.09
N ILE A 113 10.98 -9.40 -12.15
CA ILE A 113 11.74 -9.78 -10.97
C ILE A 113 12.12 -8.48 -10.26
N VAL A 114 11.54 -8.29 -9.07
CA VAL A 114 11.80 -7.11 -8.24
C VAL A 114 12.54 -7.55 -6.99
N GLU A 115 13.82 -7.19 -6.93
CA GLU A 115 14.67 -7.37 -5.75
C GLU A 115 14.53 -6.14 -4.84
N TRP A 116 14.31 -6.35 -3.55
CA TRP A 116 14.30 -5.29 -2.55
C TRP A 116 15.66 -5.24 -1.83
N ASN A 117 16.36 -4.11 -1.97
CA ASN A 117 17.54 -3.78 -1.18
C ASN A 117 17.13 -3.30 0.22
N HIS A 118 17.15 -4.22 1.20
CA HIS A 118 16.80 -3.96 2.60
C HIS A 118 17.75 -2.99 3.32
N SER A 119 18.96 -2.77 2.80
CA SER A 119 19.90 -1.80 3.34
C SER A 119 19.69 -0.39 2.80
N SER A 120 18.75 -0.20 1.87
CA SER A 120 18.45 1.10 1.30
C SER A 120 17.66 1.99 2.27
N ASP A 121 17.99 3.28 2.24
CA ASP A 121 17.30 4.36 2.93
C ASP A 121 16.18 5.01 2.09
N GLY A 122 15.90 4.49 0.90
CA GLY A 122 14.93 5.04 -0.02
C GLY A 122 13.46 4.73 0.33
N TYR A 123 12.56 5.26 -0.51
CA TYR A 123 11.12 5.06 -0.38
C TYR A 123 10.65 3.72 -0.92
N ARG A 124 9.58 3.19 -0.33
CA ARG A 124 9.00 1.89 -0.65
C ARG A 124 7.50 1.85 -0.38
N LEU A 125 6.86 0.76 -0.79
CA LEU A 125 5.52 0.41 -0.30
C LEU A 125 5.63 -0.15 1.14
N PRO A 126 4.61 0.06 1.99
CA PRO A 126 4.52 -0.63 3.27
C PRO A 126 4.28 -2.13 3.06
N THR A 127 4.72 -2.95 4.01
CA THR A 127 4.31 -4.35 4.07
C THR A 127 2.87 -4.48 4.57
N ASP A 128 2.27 -5.64 4.36
CA ASP A 128 0.95 -6.03 4.88
C ASP A 128 0.83 -5.81 6.39
N ALA A 129 1.87 -6.24 7.12
CA ALA A 129 1.94 -6.16 8.57
C ALA A 129 2.15 -4.72 9.06
N GLU A 130 3.09 -3.98 8.44
CA GLU A 130 3.32 -2.57 8.72
C GLU A 130 2.06 -1.73 8.55
N TRP A 131 1.35 -1.94 7.43
CA TRP A 131 0.11 -1.25 7.14
C TRP A 131 -0.94 -1.53 8.21
N GLN A 132 -1.10 -2.80 8.60
CA GLN A 132 -2.07 -3.19 9.63
C GLN A 132 -1.76 -2.54 10.98
N VAL A 133 -0.50 -2.58 11.41
CA VAL A 133 -0.05 -1.96 12.65
C VAL A 133 -0.29 -0.45 12.63
N ALA A 134 0.09 0.20 11.53
CA ALA A 134 -0.14 1.62 11.30
C ALA A 134 -1.63 1.98 11.34
N CYS A 135 -2.50 1.17 10.72
CA CYS A 135 -3.94 1.36 10.75
C CYS A 135 -4.50 1.22 12.17
N ARG A 136 -4.07 0.21 12.92
CA ARG A 136 -4.55 -0.03 14.29
C ARG A 136 -4.13 1.06 15.26
N ALA A 137 -2.92 1.60 15.12
CA ALA A 137 -2.37 2.63 16.01
C ALA A 137 -2.58 2.33 17.51
N GLY A 138 -2.35 1.07 17.90
CA GLY A 138 -2.53 0.58 19.28
C GLY A 138 -3.95 0.13 19.64
N THR A 139 -4.93 0.28 18.76
CA THR A 139 -6.30 -0.22 18.98
C THR A 139 -6.46 -1.70 18.62
N LEU A 140 -7.30 -2.40 19.38
CA LEU A 140 -7.60 -3.84 19.14
C LEU A 140 -8.82 -4.04 18.24
N GLY A 141 -9.62 -2.99 18.02
CA GLY A 141 -10.85 -3.05 17.24
C GLY A 141 -10.64 -3.36 15.77
N ALA A 142 -11.74 -3.60 15.05
CA ALA A 142 -11.70 -3.72 13.60
C ALA A 142 -11.40 -2.38 12.90
N ARG A 143 -11.62 -1.26 13.60
CA ARG A 143 -11.45 0.12 13.14
C ARG A 143 -10.85 0.91 14.32
N TYR A 144 -10.09 1.96 14.02
CA TYR A 144 -9.46 2.82 15.04
C TYR A 144 -10.37 3.95 15.56
N GLY A 145 -11.61 4.01 15.07
CA GLY A 145 -12.60 5.01 15.41
C GLY A 145 -13.96 4.69 14.80
N HIS A 146 -14.92 5.59 14.98
CA HIS A 146 -16.24 5.49 14.36
C HIS A 146 -16.15 5.77 12.85
N LEU A 147 -16.68 4.88 12.02
CA LEU A 147 -16.35 4.82 10.59
C LEU A 147 -16.64 6.13 9.85
N ASN A 148 -17.78 6.76 10.11
CA ASN A 148 -18.16 8.02 9.46
C ASN A 148 -17.21 9.19 9.75
N ASP A 149 -16.49 9.13 10.86
CA ASP A 149 -15.56 10.17 11.28
C ASP A 149 -14.17 9.98 10.68
N ILE A 150 -13.82 8.75 10.31
CA ILE A 150 -12.45 8.38 9.92
C ILE A 150 -12.30 7.93 8.46
N ALA A 151 -13.39 7.69 7.74
CA ALA A 151 -13.36 7.08 6.41
C ALA A 151 -14.41 7.64 5.45
N TRP A 152 -14.04 7.67 4.16
CA TRP A 152 -14.98 7.76 3.05
C TRP A 152 -15.26 6.37 2.49
N TYR A 153 -16.52 5.96 2.44
CA TYR A 153 -16.93 4.64 1.96
C TYR A 153 -18.30 4.75 1.30
N ALA A 154 -18.84 3.64 0.76
CA ALA A 154 -20.00 3.67 -0.14
C ALA A 154 -21.19 4.50 0.38
N ASP A 155 -21.47 4.44 1.68
CA ASP A 155 -22.66 5.10 2.25
C ASP A 155 -22.48 6.61 2.46
N ASN A 156 -21.24 7.12 2.47
CA ASN A 156 -20.97 8.53 2.80
C ASN A 156 -20.08 9.26 1.79
N SER A 157 -19.57 8.58 0.76
CA SER A 157 -18.63 9.16 -0.22
C SER A 157 -19.30 9.96 -1.33
N ASP A 158 -20.63 9.92 -1.46
CA ASP A 158 -21.37 10.40 -2.64
C ASP A 158 -20.88 9.76 -3.96
N ALA A 159 -20.43 8.50 -3.89
CA ALA A 159 -19.88 7.76 -5.01
C ALA A 159 -18.73 8.48 -5.74
N ARG A 160 -17.83 9.13 -4.98
CA ARG A 160 -16.65 9.80 -5.51
C ARG A 160 -15.46 9.78 -4.53
N SER A 161 -14.28 10.04 -5.08
CA SER A 161 -13.08 10.33 -4.29
C SER A 161 -13.17 11.70 -3.60
N HIS A 162 -12.43 11.88 -2.51
CA HIS A 162 -12.36 13.10 -1.71
C HIS A 162 -10.91 13.50 -1.45
N PRO A 163 -10.63 14.79 -1.16
CA PRO A 163 -9.29 15.21 -0.75
C PRO A 163 -8.78 14.44 0.47
N VAL A 164 -7.49 14.13 0.51
CA VAL A 164 -6.86 13.54 1.69
C VAL A 164 -7.01 14.45 2.91
N ARG A 165 -6.98 13.86 4.12
CA ARG A 165 -7.14 14.58 5.41
C ARG A 165 -8.48 15.31 5.58
N SER A 166 -9.52 14.83 4.91
CA SER A 166 -10.88 15.34 5.09
C SER A 166 -11.67 14.59 6.18
N LYS A 167 -11.06 13.54 6.77
CA LYS A 167 -11.55 12.77 7.91
C LYS A 167 -10.55 12.79 9.06
N GLN A 168 -10.97 12.31 10.23
CA GLN A 168 -10.13 12.28 11.42
C GLN A 168 -8.98 11.26 11.28
N PRO A 169 -7.76 11.62 11.72
CA PRO A 169 -6.65 10.69 11.75
C PRO A 169 -6.79 9.66 12.88
N ASN A 170 -5.97 8.62 12.87
CA ASN A 170 -5.76 7.79 14.05
C ASN A 170 -4.87 8.48 15.10
N THR A 171 -4.63 7.81 16.23
CA THR A 171 -3.82 8.32 17.35
C THR A 171 -2.35 8.58 17.02
N TRP A 172 -1.85 8.09 15.88
CA TRP A 172 -0.50 8.37 15.38
C TRP A 172 -0.48 9.47 14.32
N GLY A 173 -1.61 10.12 14.04
CA GLY A 173 -1.68 11.21 13.05
C GLY A 173 -1.71 10.74 11.60
N LEU A 174 -2.02 9.47 11.35
CA LEU A 174 -2.18 8.92 10.00
C LEU A 174 -3.64 9.05 9.56
N PHE A 175 -3.84 9.53 8.35
CA PHE A 175 -5.14 9.77 7.73
C PHE A 175 -5.44 8.71 6.67
N ASP A 176 -6.74 8.54 6.39
CA ASP A 176 -7.24 7.82 5.22
C ASP A 176 -6.72 6.37 5.11
N LEU A 177 -6.43 5.72 6.24
CA LEU A 177 -6.06 4.29 6.26
C LEU A 177 -7.28 3.38 6.13
N LEU A 178 -8.49 3.90 6.35
CA LEU A 178 -9.73 3.17 6.09
C LEU A 178 -10.59 4.00 5.15
N GLY A 179 -11.11 3.37 4.10
CA GLY A 179 -11.87 4.05 3.06
C GLY A 179 -11.01 5.01 2.21
N GLY A 180 -11.68 5.80 1.38
CA GLY A 180 -11.03 6.67 0.40
C GLY A 180 -10.53 5.86 -0.78
N VAL A 181 -9.40 5.18 -0.62
CA VAL A 181 -8.81 4.33 -1.67
C VAL A 181 -8.22 3.06 -1.07
N TRP A 182 -8.26 1.97 -1.83
CA TRP A 182 -7.39 0.83 -1.59
C TRP A 182 -5.92 1.25 -1.72
N GLU A 183 -5.07 0.61 -0.94
CA GLU A 183 -3.64 0.88 -0.93
C GLU A 183 -2.83 -0.35 -1.24
N TRP A 184 -1.93 -0.23 -2.22
CA TRP A 184 -0.93 -1.25 -2.51
C TRP A 184 0.02 -1.49 -1.34
N CYS A 185 0.20 -2.77 -0.99
CA CYS A 185 1.28 -3.24 -0.13
C CYS A 185 2.37 -3.94 -0.96
N TRP A 186 3.54 -4.13 -0.36
CA TRP A 186 4.64 -4.89 -0.95
C TRP A 186 4.27 -6.38 -1.15
N ASP A 187 3.62 -6.99 -0.18
CA ASP A 187 3.47 -8.44 -0.05
C ASP A 187 2.68 -9.12 -1.19
N LEU A 188 3.10 -10.34 -1.50
CA LEU A 188 2.29 -11.27 -2.30
C LEU A 188 1.15 -11.84 -1.44
N TYR A 189 -0.02 -12.03 -2.04
CA TYR A 189 -1.18 -12.50 -1.30
C TYR A 189 -1.11 -13.99 -0.94
N ASP A 190 -0.95 -14.85 -1.95
CA ASP A 190 -0.68 -16.28 -1.82
C ASP A 190 -0.03 -16.75 -3.14
N PRO A 191 1.31 -16.80 -3.18
CA PRO A 191 2.06 -17.15 -4.40
C PRO A 191 1.70 -18.53 -4.96
N ALA A 192 1.35 -19.50 -4.10
CA ALA A 192 1.04 -20.85 -4.53
C ALA A 192 -0.29 -20.94 -5.31
N VAL A 193 -1.22 -20.03 -5.04
CA VAL A 193 -2.56 -20.04 -5.66
C VAL A 193 -2.73 -18.92 -6.70
N TYR A 194 -2.15 -17.75 -6.44
CA TYR A 194 -2.36 -16.54 -7.24
C TYR A 194 -1.06 -15.95 -7.81
N GLY A 195 0.06 -16.66 -7.73
CA GLY A 195 1.33 -16.24 -8.34
C GLY A 195 1.75 -14.84 -7.88
N SER A 196 1.84 -13.89 -8.82
CA SER A 196 2.36 -12.54 -8.60
C SER A 196 1.36 -11.54 -7.99
N TYR A 197 0.13 -11.97 -7.64
CA TYR A 197 -0.89 -11.09 -7.07
C TYR A 197 -0.44 -10.45 -5.75
N ARG A 198 -0.63 -9.14 -5.65
CA ARG A 198 -0.20 -8.31 -4.53
C ARG A 198 -1.35 -7.98 -3.61
N ILE A 199 -1.04 -7.72 -2.34
CA ILE A 199 -2.03 -7.34 -1.34
C ILE A 199 -2.44 -5.87 -1.52
N ILE A 200 -3.73 -5.61 -1.34
CA ILE A 200 -4.29 -4.26 -1.14
C ILE A 200 -5.07 -4.18 0.17
N ARG A 201 -5.02 -3.01 0.82
CA ARG A 201 -5.61 -2.73 2.15
C ARG A 201 -6.50 -1.48 2.16
N GLY A 202 -7.31 -1.32 3.21
CA GLY A 202 -8.01 -0.06 3.53
C GLY A 202 -9.49 0.03 3.14
N GLY A 203 -9.86 -0.48 1.96
CA GLY A 203 -11.18 -0.24 1.38
C GLY A 203 -11.26 1.06 0.58
N GLY A 204 -12.04 1.09 -0.49
CA GLY A 204 -12.23 2.29 -1.32
C GLY A 204 -13.47 3.10 -0.94
N TRP A 205 -13.60 4.27 -1.56
CA TRP A 205 -14.78 5.14 -1.43
C TRP A 205 -16.08 4.48 -1.90
N ASN A 206 -16.01 3.46 -2.76
CA ASN A 206 -17.17 2.72 -3.28
C ASN A 206 -17.40 1.38 -2.57
N ASP A 207 -16.65 1.09 -1.51
CA ASP A 207 -16.78 -0.17 -0.79
C ASP A 207 -17.76 -0.06 0.39
N PRO A 208 -18.48 -1.16 0.70
CA PRO A 208 -19.32 -1.23 1.89
C PRO A 208 -18.48 -1.17 3.17
N GLU A 209 -19.13 -0.82 4.27
CA GLU A 209 -18.47 -0.63 5.56
C GLU A 209 -17.62 -1.81 6.05
N TRP A 210 -17.96 -3.05 5.64
CA TRP A 210 -17.23 -4.24 6.02
C TRP A 210 -15.86 -4.35 5.32
N SER A 211 -15.64 -3.68 4.19
CA SER A 211 -14.30 -3.61 3.58
C SER A 211 -13.37 -2.69 4.38
N CYS A 212 -13.93 -1.68 5.06
CA CYS A 212 -13.18 -0.67 5.82
C CYS A 212 -12.85 -1.17 7.22
N ARG A 213 -11.95 -2.15 7.32
CA ARG A 213 -11.44 -2.70 8.59
C ARG A 213 -9.94 -3.00 8.50
N ALA A 214 -9.22 -2.80 9.60
CA ALA A 214 -7.77 -2.97 9.70
C ALA A 214 -7.27 -4.37 9.28
N GLY A 215 -8.09 -5.41 9.46
CA GLY A 215 -7.75 -6.79 9.09
C GLY A 215 -8.26 -7.26 7.73
N VAL A 216 -8.94 -6.39 6.96
CA VAL A 216 -9.38 -6.75 5.61
C VAL A 216 -8.21 -6.59 4.66
N ARG A 217 -7.91 -7.68 3.95
CA ARG A 217 -6.93 -7.73 2.87
C ARG A 217 -7.61 -8.28 1.61
N ARG A 218 -7.42 -7.60 0.49
CA ARG A 218 -7.78 -8.11 -0.84
C ARG A 218 -6.51 -8.30 -1.65
N LYS A 219 -6.68 -8.71 -2.90
CA LYS A 219 -5.59 -8.93 -3.84
C LYS A 219 -5.99 -8.54 -5.23
N THR A 220 -5.03 -8.13 -6.04
CA THR A 220 -5.22 -7.97 -7.47
C THR A 220 -3.89 -8.15 -8.20
N ASN A 221 -3.96 -8.34 -9.51
CA ASN A 221 -2.78 -8.52 -10.35
C ASN A 221 -1.92 -7.23 -10.32
N PRO A 222 -0.58 -7.32 -10.26
CA PRO A 222 0.29 -6.14 -10.18
C PRO A 222 0.20 -5.17 -11.39
N SER A 223 -0.42 -5.58 -12.49
CA SER A 223 -0.73 -4.75 -13.67
C SER A 223 -2.14 -4.13 -13.65
N ALA A 224 -2.98 -4.53 -12.69
CA ALA A 224 -4.31 -3.95 -12.53
C ALA A 224 -4.21 -2.52 -11.95
N SER A 225 -5.16 -1.67 -12.34
CA SER A 225 -5.35 -0.35 -11.78
C SER A 225 -6.86 -0.05 -11.74
N PHE A 226 -7.29 0.69 -10.73
CA PHE A 226 -8.69 1.08 -10.51
C PHE A 226 -8.76 2.53 -10.05
N ASP A 227 -9.94 3.14 -10.22
CA ASP A 227 -10.22 4.54 -9.88
C ASP A 227 -10.24 4.81 -8.37
N ASP A 228 -10.25 3.75 -7.55
CA ASP A 228 -10.13 3.77 -6.11
C ASP A 228 -8.89 3.03 -5.58
N LEU A 229 -7.88 2.77 -6.41
CA LEU A 229 -6.64 2.08 -6.01
C LEU A 229 -5.41 2.99 -6.13
N GLY A 230 -4.81 3.30 -4.99
CA GLY A 230 -3.60 4.09 -4.84
C GLY A 230 -2.57 3.42 -3.94
N PHE A 231 -1.74 4.22 -3.28
CA PHE A 231 -0.70 3.73 -2.36
C PHE A 231 -0.18 4.87 -1.48
N ARG A 232 0.50 4.52 -0.38
CA ARG A 232 1.26 5.46 0.45
C ARG A 232 2.73 5.05 0.54
N LEU A 233 3.58 6.02 0.83
CA LEU A 233 5.02 5.80 0.92
C LEU A 233 5.43 5.36 2.34
N ALA A 234 6.33 4.40 2.41
CA ALA A 234 7.07 4.03 3.61
C ALA A 234 8.57 4.24 3.37
N ARG A 235 9.34 4.35 4.46
CA ARG A 235 10.80 4.47 4.45
C ARG A 235 11.37 3.89 5.75
N GLY A 236 12.52 3.23 5.68
CA GLY A 236 13.06 2.53 6.84
C GLY A 236 12.33 1.21 7.09
N ALA A 237 12.39 0.69 8.32
CA ALA A 237 12.59 -0.73 8.55
C ALA A 237 11.60 -1.68 7.86
N ALA A 238 12.15 -2.59 7.06
CA ALA A 238 11.69 -3.98 6.98
C ALA A 238 12.93 -4.85 6.70
N ASP A 239 13.20 -5.80 7.60
CA ASP A 239 14.27 -6.81 7.52
C ASP A 239 13.63 -8.23 7.57
N GLN A 240 14.38 -9.27 7.18
CA GLN A 240 13.98 -10.61 6.67
C GLN A 240 12.80 -11.34 7.35
N ALA A 241 12.46 -11.03 8.61
CA ALA A 241 11.36 -11.68 9.33
C ALA A 241 9.96 -11.15 8.98
N ALA A 242 9.85 -10.00 8.30
CA ALA A 242 8.57 -9.37 7.94
C ALA A 242 8.15 -9.59 6.47
N VAL A 243 9.04 -10.08 5.62
CA VAL A 243 8.74 -10.40 4.22
C VAL A 243 8.49 -11.89 4.09
N ARG A 244 7.24 -12.28 3.81
CA ARG A 244 6.97 -13.67 3.44
C ARG A 244 7.48 -13.92 2.02
N THR A 245 8.75 -14.23 1.90
CA THR A 245 9.26 -14.96 0.74
C THR A 245 8.93 -16.42 0.99
N ILE A 246 7.90 -16.94 0.31
CA ILE A 246 7.72 -18.40 0.22
C ILE A 246 8.66 -18.89 -0.87
#